data_AF-A0A183N7F0-F1
#
_entry.id   AF-A0A183N7F0-F1
#
_cell.length_a   1.000
_cell.length_b   1.000
_cell.length_c   1.000
_cell.angle_alpha   90.00
_cell.angle_beta   90.00
_cell.angle_gamma   90.00
#
_symmetry.space_group_name_H-M   'P 1'
#
loop_
_entity.id
_entity.type
_entity.pdbx_description
1 polymer ?
#
loop_
_entity_poly.entity_id
_entity_poly.type
_entity_poly.pdbx_seq_one_letter_code
_entity_poly.pdbx_strand_id
1 'polypeptide(L)'
;MLQAPNFKESPNYLIKVKSSLKIALEYIKSNVTNVIERTINELLELHDVISPDNSFILLYGRFRSQGPKIRSLMTLLEERIHVTDEYAQVIQECHKFYLHHREELLTPVAQNGVSDLLQKYTGDHCTLLRTAGTFILHMCEDEMRLFNQFFSSNFSQSINQMLSKLCRCLYDAVRPLIIHINHVEILSELCDILKDELLQQDDPKKTTNCKHI
;
A
#
# COMPACT_ATOMS: atom_id res chain seq x y z
N MET A 1 -6.07 32.84 -14.95
CA MET A 1 -6.41 34.19 -15.48
C MET A 1 -7.81 34.57 -15.02
N LEU A 2 -7.96 35.46 -14.05
CA LEU A 2 -9.23 36.07 -13.65
C LEU A 2 -8.92 37.48 -13.09
N GLN A 3 -8.50 38.39 -13.97
CA GLN A 3 -8.45 39.82 -13.66
C GLN A 3 -9.48 40.52 -14.55
N ALA A 4 -10.70 40.64 -14.04
CA ALA A 4 -11.72 41.52 -14.61
C ALA A 4 -11.50 42.92 -14.02
N PRO A 5 -11.22 43.96 -14.83
CA PRO A 5 -10.81 45.28 -14.37
C PRO A 5 -11.87 46.09 -13.60
N ASN A 6 -13.09 45.55 -13.44
CA ASN A 6 -14.23 46.26 -12.85
C ASN A 6 -14.57 45.87 -11.40
N PHE A 7 -13.79 44.98 -10.74
CA PHE A 7 -14.09 44.53 -9.37
C PHE A 7 -13.00 44.95 -8.37
N LYS A 8 -13.12 46.15 -7.79
CA LYS A 8 -12.19 46.71 -6.79
C LYS A 8 -11.98 45.81 -5.55
N GLU A 9 -13.00 45.05 -5.15
CA GLU A 9 -12.93 44.16 -3.98
C GLU A 9 -12.56 42.70 -4.32
N SER A 10 -12.45 42.36 -5.61
CA SER A 10 -12.06 41.03 -6.09
C SER A 10 -10.86 40.41 -5.33
N PRO A 11 -9.73 41.13 -5.11
CA PRO A 11 -8.61 40.56 -4.37
C PRO A 11 -8.95 40.15 -2.92
N ASN A 12 -9.82 40.91 -2.23
CA ASN A 12 -10.23 40.58 -0.86
C ASN A 12 -11.11 39.33 -0.81
N TYR A 13 -12.03 39.18 -1.77
CA TYR A 13 -12.85 37.96 -1.88
C TYR A 13 -12.00 36.74 -2.25
N LEU A 14 -11.01 36.88 -3.14
CA LEU A 14 -10.09 35.80 -3.47
C LEU A 14 -9.30 35.30 -2.26
N ILE A 15 -8.83 36.20 -1.40
CA ILE A 15 -8.16 35.83 -0.14
C ILE A 15 -9.09 35.02 0.76
N LYS A 16 -10.33 35.49 0.96
CA LYS A 16 -11.33 34.78 1.77
C LYS A 16 -11.65 33.40 1.21
N VAL A 17 -11.87 33.29 -0.10
CA VAL A 17 -12.15 32.01 -0.77
C VAL A 17 -10.99 31.03 -0.60
N LYS A 18 -9.74 31.48 -0.78
CA LYS A 18 -8.55 30.64 -0.55
C LYS A 18 -8.44 30.18 0.89
N SER A 19 -8.70 31.06 1.86
CA SER A 19 -8.70 30.71 3.28
C SER A 19 -9.79 29.69 3.62
N SER A 20 -11.02 29.91 3.17
CA SER A 20 -12.12 28.97 3.38
C SER A 20 -11.86 27.61 2.71
N LEU A 21 -11.26 27.60 1.52
CA LEU A 21 -10.84 26.38 0.85
C LEU A 21 -9.85 25.58 1.70
N LYS A 22 -8.78 26.23 2.21
CA LYS A 22 -7.79 25.56 3.07
C LYS A 22 -8.43 24.94 4.31
N ILE A 23 -9.34 25.67 4.95
CA ILE A 23 -10.09 25.16 6.11
C ILE A 23 -10.91 23.92 5.73
N ALA A 24 -11.64 23.97 4.61
CA ALA A 24 -12.44 22.84 4.15
C ALA A 24 -11.57 21.61 3.81
N LEU A 25 -10.44 21.82 3.14
CA LEU A 25 -9.48 20.76 2.81
C LEU A 25 -8.89 20.13 4.07
N GLU A 26 -8.56 20.94 5.08
CA GLU A 26 -8.08 20.44 6.37
C GLU A 26 -9.13 19.57 7.06
N TYR A 27 -10.40 19.97 7.07
CA TYR A 27 -11.48 19.14 7.62
C TYR A 27 -11.63 17.79 6.90
N ILE A 28 -11.51 17.77 5.57
CA ILE A 28 -11.56 16.52 4.80
C ILE A 28 -10.37 15.64 5.18
N LYS A 29 -9.16 16.20 5.23
CA LYS A 29 -7.94 15.51 5.64
C LYS A 29 -8.09 14.90 7.02
N SER A 30 -8.43 15.72 8.02
CA SER A 30 -8.61 15.27 9.40
C SER A 30 -9.65 14.17 9.51
N ASN A 31 -10.75 14.25 8.75
CA ASN A 31 -11.75 13.17 8.76
C ASN A 31 -11.19 11.86 8.18
N VAL A 32 -10.42 11.91 7.09
CA VAL A 32 -9.78 10.71 6.52
C VAL A 32 -8.77 10.11 7.49
N THR A 33 -7.86 10.92 8.03
CA THR A 33 -6.85 10.45 8.99
C THR A 33 -7.49 9.88 10.25
N ASN A 34 -8.52 10.54 10.80
CA ASN A 34 -9.25 10.03 11.98
C ASN A 34 -9.95 8.69 11.72
N VAL A 35 -10.49 8.45 10.52
CA VAL A 35 -11.09 7.14 10.19
C VAL A 35 -10.02 6.06 10.15
N ILE A 36 -8.85 6.36 9.58
CA ILE A 36 -7.71 5.44 9.52
C ILE A 36 -7.19 5.16 10.94
N GLU A 37 -6.94 6.18 11.75
CA GLU A 37 -6.47 6.04 13.14
C GLU A 37 -7.43 5.20 13.99
N ARG A 38 -8.74 5.45 13.91
CA ARG A 38 -9.73 4.64 14.62
C ARG A 38 -9.66 3.18 14.20
N THR A 39 -9.53 2.91 12.91
CA THR A 39 -9.41 1.54 12.39
C THR A 39 -8.15 0.85 12.93
N ILE A 40 -7.03 1.58 13.03
CA ILE A 40 -5.78 1.07 13.60
C ILE A 40 -5.95 0.78 15.09
N ASN A 41 -6.50 1.71 15.86
CA ASN A 41 -6.72 1.53 17.29
C ASN A 41 -7.64 0.35 17.59
N GLU A 42 -8.73 0.19 16.84
CA GLU A 42 -9.62 -0.97 16.94
C GLU A 42 -8.86 -2.29 16.70
N LEU A 43 -7.93 -2.32 15.74
CA LEU A 43 -7.12 -3.50 15.45
C LEU A 43 -6.11 -3.81 16.56
N LEU A 44 -5.48 -2.77 17.12
CA LEU A 44 -4.52 -2.92 18.22
C LEU A 44 -5.21 -3.40 19.51
N GLU A 45 -6.41 -2.92 19.80
CA GLU A 45 -7.20 -3.37 20.97
C GLU A 45 -7.67 -4.82 20.84
N LEU A 46 -7.92 -5.29 19.62
CA LEU A 46 -8.33 -6.67 19.36
C LEU A 46 -7.16 -7.67 19.41
N HIS A 47 -5.91 -7.19 19.42
CA HIS A 47 -4.70 -8.01 19.26
C HIS A 47 -4.44 -9.00 20.41
N ASP A 48 -5.18 -8.92 21.53
CA ASP A 48 -5.07 -9.88 22.65
C ASP A 48 -5.84 -11.21 22.45
N VAL A 49 -6.60 -11.40 21.35
CA VAL A 49 -7.42 -12.63 21.14
C VAL A 49 -7.39 -13.20 19.71
N ILE A 50 -6.34 -12.93 18.91
CA ILE A 50 -6.34 -13.30 17.48
C ILE A 50 -5.35 -14.46 17.19
N SER A 51 -5.89 -15.62 16.86
CA SER A 51 -5.16 -16.72 16.20
C SER A 51 -4.55 -16.25 14.87
N PRO A 52 -3.34 -16.70 14.49
CA PRO A 52 -2.63 -16.26 13.27
C PRO A 52 -3.49 -16.31 11.99
N ASP A 53 -4.39 -17.28 11.86
CA ASP A 53 -5.24 -17.45 10.66
C ASP A 53 -6.34 -16.38 10.52
N ASN A 54 -6.83 -15.82 11.63
CA ASN A 54 -7.86 -14.76 11.59
C ASN A 54 -7.28 -13.35 11.49
N SER A 55 -5.96 -13.20 11.68
CA SER A 55 -5.28 -11.90 11.72
C SER A 55 -5.37 -11.14 10.40
N PHE A 56 -5.11 -11.80 9.26
CA PHE A 56 -5.17 -11.19 7.94
C PHE A 56 -6.59 -10.81 7.52
N ILE A 57 -7.58 -11.67 7.81
CA ILE A 57 -8.99 -11.39 7.50
C ILE A 57 -9.46 -10.15 8.26
N LEU A 58 -9.08 -10.00 9.53
CA LEU A 58 -9.40 -8.81 10.33
C LEU A 58 -8.63 -7.58 9.87
N LEU A 59 -7.31 -7.70 9.66
CA LEU A 59 -6.41 -6.63 9.25
C LEU A 59 -6.83 -5.99 7.92
N TYR A 60 -7.24 -6.78 6.93
CA TYR A 60 -7.70 -6.27 5.65
C TYR A 60 -9.21 -5.98 5.67
N GLY A 61 -10.02 -6.84 6.27
CA GLY A 61 -11.48 -6.69 6.30
C GLY A 61 -11.95 -5.41 6.98
N ARG A 62 -11.31 -5.01 8.09
CA ARG A 62 -11.65 -3.77 8.81
C ARG A 62 -11.36 -2.53 7.96
N PHE A 63 -10.20 -2.47 7.33
CA PHE A 63 -9.87 -1.37 6.41
C PHE A 63 -10.81 -1.35 5.21
N ARG A 64 -11.06 -2.50 4.56
CA ARG A 64 -12.00 -2.59 3.41
C ARG A 64 -13.38 -2.01 3.74
N SER A 65 -13.86 -2.20 4.98
CA SER A 65 -15.16 -1.65 5.40
C SER A 65 -15.21 -0.12 5.41
N GLN A 66 -14.08 0.56 5.59
CA GLN A 66 -13.97 2.03 5.52
C GLN A 66 -13.77 2.55 4.08
N GLY A 67 -13.51 1.65 3.12
CA GLY A 67 -13.25 1.94 1.71
C GLY A 67 -14.22 2.94 1.10
N PRO A 68 -15.53 2.66 1.05
CA PRO A 68 -16.51 3.53 0.40
C PRO A 68 -16.53 4.95 0.95
N LYS A 69 -16.37 5.11 2.27
CA LYS A 69 -16.41 6.41 2.95
C LYS A 69 -15.20 7.26 2.56
N ILE A 70 -14.00 6.70 2.68
CA ILE A 70 -12.76 7.41 2.33
C ILE A 70 -12.71 7.67 0.82
N ARG A 71 -13.07 6.68 -0.01
CA ARG A 71 -13.07 6.80 -1.47
C ARG A 71 -13.94 7.95 -1.96
N SER A 72 -15.13 8.12 -1.39
CA SER A 72 -16.04 9.21 -1.78
C SER A 72 -15.41 10.60 -1.61
N LEU A 73 -14.66 10.80 -0.53
CA LEU A 73 -13.95 12.06 -0.27
C LEU A 73 -12.73 12.21 -1.18
N MET A 74 -11.95 11.14 -1.35
CA MET A 74 -10.75 11.16 -2.20
C MET A 74 -11.09 11.44 -3.66
N THR A 75 -12.13 10.81 -4.20
CA THR A 75 -12.58 11.08 -5.57
C THR A 75 -12.95 12.55 -5.77
N LEU A 76 -13.64 13.18 -4.81
CA LEU A 76 -13.95 14.62 -4.90
C LEU A 76 -12.71 15.52 -4.91
N LEU A 77 -11.66 15.15 -4.16
CA LEU A 77 -10.39 15.89 -4.20
C LEU A 77 -9.65 15.65 -5.51
N GLU A 78 -9.57 14.40 -5.96
CA GLU A 78 -8.86 13.99 -7.18
C GLU A 78 -9.46 14.65 -8.43
N GLU A 79 -10.78 14.77 -8.54
CA GLU A 79 -11.47 15.49 -9.62
C GLU A 79 -11.10 16.98 -9.71
N ARG A 80 -10.67 17.58 -8.59
CA ARG A 80 -10.37 19.01 -8.45
C ARG A 80 -8.88 19.31 -8.40
N ILE A 81 -8.03 18.31 -8.67
CA ILE A 81 -6.58 18.45 -8.56
C ILE A 81 -6.00 19.55 -9.47
N HIS A 82 -6.65 19.83 -10.60
CA HIS A 82 -6.22 20.86 -11.55
C HIS A 82 -6.63 22.29 -11.15
N VAL A 83 -7.42 22.46 -10.09
CA VAL A 83 -7.94 23.77 -9.68
C VAL A 83 -6.88 24.55 -8.89
N THR A 84 -6.22 23.90 -7.93
CA THR A 84 -5.18 24.48 -7.08
C THR A 84 -4.23 23.39 -6.58
N ASP A 85 -2.97 23.76 -6.29
CA ASP A 85 -1.97 22.83 -5.77
C ASP A 85 -2.34 22.30 -4.36
N GLU A 86 -3.15 23.03 -3.59
CA GLU A 86 -3.61 22.61 -2.26
C GLU A 86 -4.38 21.27 -2.29
N TYR A 87 -5.11 20.97 -3.38
CA TYR A 87 -5.77 19.67 -3.53
C TYR A 87 -4.75 18.53 -3.64
N ALA A 88 -3.74 18.69 -4.49
CA ALA A 88 -2.68 17.70 -4.67
C ALA A 88 -1.90 17.47 -3.36
N GLN A 89 -1.64 18.54 -2.59
CA GLN A 89 -0.96 18.47 -1.30
C GLN A 89 -1.76 17.63 -0.29
N VAL A 90 -3.07 17.91 -0.13
CA VAL A 90 -3.89 17.16 0.82
C VAL A 90 -4.06 15.70 0.44
N ILE A 91 -4.20 15.39 -0.85
CA ILE A 91 -4.22 14.00 -1.34
C ILE A 91 -2.91 13.30 -0.98
N GLN A 92 -1.76 13.94 -1.24
CA GLN A 92 -0.45 13.38 -0.92
C GLN A 92 -0.25 13.18 0.59
N GLU A 93 -0.72 14.10 1.43
CA GLU A 93 -0.70 13.95 2.88
C GLU A 93 -1.54 12.76 3.34
N CYS A 94 -2.74 12.57 2.78
CA CYS A 94 -3.58 11.40 3.06
C CYS A 94 -2.89 10.08 2.66
N HIS A 95 -2.24 10.06 1.48
CA HIS A 95 -1.49 8.87 1.03
C HIS A 95 -0.34 8.54 1.96
N LYS A 96 0.47 9.55 2.33
CA LYS A 96 1.60 9.37 3.24
C LYS A 96 1.15 8.85 4.60
N PHE A 97 0.08 9.44 5.13
CA PHE A 97 -0.49 9.03 6.41
C PHE A 97 -0.97 7.58 6.38
N TYR A 98 -1.77 7.21 5.37
CA TYR A 98 -2.25 5.85 5.18
C TYR A 98 -1.09 4.85 5.06
N LEU A 99 -0.15 5.11 4.13
CA LEU A 99 0.94 4.19 3.84
C LEU A 99 1.90 4.04 5.03
N HIS A 100 2.17 5.12 5.76
CA HIS A 100 3.01 5.05 6.96
C HIS A 100 2.46 4.06 7.98
N HIS A 101 1.18 4.16 8.32
CA HIS A 101 0.59 3.25 9.30
C HIS A 101 0.37 1.83 8.77
N ARG A 102 0.08 1.67 7.48
CA ARG A 102 0.04 0.33 6.88
C ARG A 102 1.42 -0.32 6.92
N GLU A 103 2.48 0.43 6.65
CA GLU A 103 3.86 -0.05 6.77
C GLU A 103 4.18 -0.51 8.20
N GLU A 104 3.80 0.28 9.21
CA GLU A 104 4.00 -0.08 10.63
C GLU A 104 3.27 -1.37 11.02
N LEU A 105 2.05 -1.59 10.50
CA LEU A 105 1.29 -2.80 10.77
C LEU A 105 1.84 -4.02 10.01
N LEU A 106 2.26 -3.86 8.76
CA LEU A 106 2.64 -4.97 7.88
C LEU A 106 4.08 -5.42 8.03
N THR A 107 5.00 -4.51 8.35
CA THR A 107 6.43 -4.84 8.51
C THR A 107 6.67 -5.96 9.53
N PRO A 108 6.14 -5.91 10.77
CA PRO A 108 6.35 -7.00 11.73
C PRO A 108 5.69 -8.31 11.28
N VAL A 109 4.53 -8.24 10.61
CA VAL A 109 3.85 -9.42 10.06
C VAL A 109 4.70 -10.08 8.97
N ALA A 110 5.28 -9.29 8.07
CA ALA A 110 6.16 -9.77 7.02
C ALA A 110 7.44 -10.38 7.61
N GLN A 111 8.08 -9.71 8.57
CA GLN A 111 9.29 -10.19 9.23
C GLN A 111 9.06 -11.50 10.00
N ASN A 112 8.00 -11.57 10.79
CA ASN A 112 7.65 -12.77 11.56
C ASN A 112 7.28 -13.92 10.63
N GLY A 113 6.43 -13.68 9.61
CA GLY A 113 6.05 -14.72 8.64
C GLY A 113 7.25 -15.29 7.89
N VAL A 114 8.19 -14.43 7.46
CA VAL A 114 9.43 -14.90 6.80
C VAL A 114 10.35 -15.64 7.78
N SER A 115 10.47 -15.18 9.03
CA SER A 115 11.24 -15.85 10.08
C SER A 115 10.69 -17.24 10.40
N ASP A 116 9.36 -17.39 10.49
CA ASP A 116 8.71 -18.67 10.75
C ASP A 116 8.94 -19.65 9.60
N LEU A 117 8.90 -19.16 8.35
CA LEU A 117 9.22 -19.96 7.17
C LEU A 117 10.69 -20.40 7.15
N LEU A 118 11.62 -19.52 7.54
CA LEU A 118 13.04 -19.85 7.69
C LEU A 118 13.27 -20.98 8.68
N GLN A 119 12.59 -20.94 9.83
CA GLN A 119 12.68 -22.00 10.83
C GLN A 119 12.04 -23.31 10.36
N LYS A 120 10.94 -23.22 9.62
CA LYS A 120 10.18 -24.37 9.10
C LYS A 120 10.94 -25.12 8.00
N TYR A 121 11.59 -24.42 7.09
CA TYR A 121 12.28 -25.01 5.92
C TYR A 121 13.81 -24.97 6.05
N THR A 122 14.31 -25.41 7.21
CA THR A 122 15.75 -25.50 7.45
C THR A 122 16.38 -26.55 6.51
N GLY A 123 17.29 -26.10 5.64
CA GLY A 123 18.00 -26.96 4.69
C GLY A 123 17.31 -27.18 3.33
N ASP A 124 16.04 -26.76 3.16
CA ASP A 124 15.36 -26.76 1.86
C ASP A 124 15.21 -25.32 1.34
N HIS A 125 16.29 -24.83 0.72
CA HIS A 125 16.37 -23.46 0.24
C HIS A 125 15.37 -23.14 -0.88
N CYS A 126 15.08 -24.11 -1.75
CA CYS A 126 14.19 -23.93 -2.89
C CYS A 126 12.73 -23.81 -2.43
N THR A 127 12.28 -24.71 -1.57
CA THR A 127 10.91 -24.65 -1.02
C THR A 127 10.73 -23.42 -0.13
N LEU A 128 11.74 -23.07 0.67
CA LEU A 128 11.75 -21.85 1.46
C LEU A 128 11.55 -20.61 0.57
N LEU A 129 12.39 -20.45 -0.45
CA LEU A 129 12.37 -19.25 -1.30
C LEU A 129 11.04 -19.12 -2.04
N ARG A 130 10.53 -20.23 -2.58
CA ARG A 130 9.21 -20.26 -3.24
C ARG A 130 8.11 -19.84 -2.27
N THR A 131 8.03 -20.48 -1.10
CA THR A 131 6.96 -20.21 -0.13
C THR A 131 7.02 -18.78 0.42
N ALA A 132 8.22 -18.30 0.77
CA ALA A 132 8.41 -16.95 1.31
C ALA A 132 8.24 -15.87 0.22
N GLY A 133 8.63 -16.16 -1.01
CA GLY A 133 8.37 -15.33 -2.19
C GLY A 133 6.88 -15.16 -2.45
N THR A 134 6.14 -16.26 -2.58
CA THR A 134 4.68 -16.24 -2.76
C THR A 134 3.97 -15.52 -1.61
N PHE A 135 4.41 -15.72 -0.36
CA PHE A 135 3.86 -15.03 0.81
C PHE A 135 3.98 -13.50 0.68
N ILE A 136 5.17 -12.99 0.41
CA ILE A 136 5.40 -11.55 0.26
C ILE A 136 4.69 -10.99 -0.98
N LEU A 137 4.66 -11.74 -2.07
CA LEU A 137 3.95 -11.35 -3.29
C LEU A 137 2.45 -11.16 -3.02
N HIS A 138 1.80 -12.13 -2.38
CA HIS A 138 0.39 -12.00 -2.00
C HIS A 138 0.15 -10.83 -1.04
N MET A 139 1.05 -10.59 -0.07
CA MET A 139 0.94 -9.40 0.80
C MET A 139 1.00 -8.10 -0.01
N CYS A 140 1.90 -8.02 -0.99
CA CYS A 140 2.01 -6.85 -1.87
C CYS A 140 0.77 -6.67 -2.75
N GLU A 141 0.23 -7.74 -3.32
CA GLU A 141 -1.01 -7.72 -4.11
C GLU A 141 -2.22 -7.28 -3.28
N ASP A 142 -2.38 -7.82 -2.08
CA ASP A 142 -3.48 -7.48 -1.19
C ASP A 142 -3.42 -6.02 -0.73
N GLU A 143 -2.22 -5.51 -0.48
CA GLU A 143 -2.03 -4.12 -0.10
C GLU A 143 -2.26 -3.18 -1.29
N MET A 144 -1.79 -3.52 -2.48
CA MET A 144 -2.11 -2.78 -3.71
C MET A 144 -3.62 -2.74 -3.97
N ARG A 145 -4.29 -3.88 -3.83
CA ARG A 145 -5.74 -4.00 -3.97
C ARG A 145 -6.47 -3.16 -2.94
N LEU A 146 -6.00 -3.15 -1.69
CA LEU A 146 -6.60 -2.35 -0.62
C LEU A 146 -6.40 -0.86 -0.88
N PHE A 147 -5.18 -0.42 -1.21
CA PHE A 147 -4.88 0.97 -1.54
C PHE A 147 -5.77 1.51 -2.67
N ASN A 148 -5.97 0.70 -3.72
CA ASN A 148 -6.82 1.08 -4.86
C ASN A 148 -8.32 1.18 -4.52
N GLN A 149 -8.77 0.66 -3.37
CA GLN A 149 -10.14 0.90 -2.88
C GLN A 149 -10.31 2.30 -2.29
N PHE A 150 -9.22 2.92 -1.84
CA PHE A 150 -9.22 4.24 -1.22
C PHE A 150 -8.80 5.34 -2.20
N PHE A 151 -7.72 5.11 -2.94
CA PHE A 151 -7.01 6.11 -3.72
C PHE A 151 -6.86 5.69 -5.17
N SER A 152 -6.80 6.64 -6.10
CA SER A 152 -6.63 6.32 -7.51
C SER A 152 -5.18 5.98 -7.86
N SER A 153 -4.99 5.02 -8.76
CA SER A 153 -3.69 4.46 -9.18
C SER A 153 -2.74 5.49 -9.82
N ASN A 154 -3.24 6.65 -10.23
CA ASN A 154 -2.46 7.73 -10.83
C ASN A 154 -1.45 8.36 -9.85
N PHE A 155 -1.57 8.08 -8.56
CA PHE A 155 -0.74 8.65 -7.49
C PHE A 155 0.14 7.60 -6.79
N SER A 156 0.48 6.54 -7.52
CA SER A 156 1.02 5.26 -7.03
C SER A 156 2.52 5.22 -6.65
N GLN A 157 3.27 6.33 -6.76
CA GLN A 157 4.72 6.23 -6.54
C GLN A 157 5.08 5.92 -5.08
N SER A 158 4.31 6.40 -4.11
CA SER A 158 4.57 6.15 -2.69
C SER A 158 4.22 4.72 -2.25
N ILE A 159 3.22 4.08 -2.86
CA ILE A 159 2.90 2.68 -2.54
C ILE A 159 4.03 1.76 -2.99
N ASN A 160 4.61 1.99 -4.17
CA ASN A 160 5.75 1.21 -4.66
C ASN A 160 6.95 1.26 -3.70
N GLN A 161 7.17 2.39 -3.03
CA GLN A 161 8.22 2.52 -2.01
C GLN A 161 7.94 1.65 -0.79
N MET A 162 6.70 1.65 -0.29
CA MET A 162 6.30 0.78 0.83
C MET A 162 6.38 -0.71 0.46
N LEU A 163 5.86 -1.08 -0.72
CA LEU A 163 5.95 -2.47 -1.22
C LEU A 163 7.39 -2.93 -1.36
N SER A 164 8.29 -2.05 -1.84
CA SER A 164 9.72 -2.34 -1.92
C SER A 164 10.34 -2.64 -0.54
N LYS A 165 9.86 -1.98 0.53
CA LYS A 165 10.31 -2.28 1.90
C LYS A 165 9.83 -3.65 2.38
N LEU A 166 8.60 -4.04 2.05
CA LEU A 166 8.09 -5.39 2.35
C LEU A 166 8.92 -6.46 1.62
N CYS A 167 9.22 -6.26 0.34
CA CYS A 167 10.10 -7.15 -0.43
C CYS A 167 11.52 -7.22 0.18
N ARG A 168 11.98 -6.13 0.78
CA ARG A 168 13.29 -6.09 1.44
C ARG A 168 13.36 -6.98 2.68
N CYS A 169 12.25 -7.23 3.37
CA CYS A 169 12.20 -8.21 4.46
C CYS A 169 12.61 -9.60 4.00
N LEU A 170 12.12 -10.03 2.82
CA LEU A 170 12.53 -11.31 2.21
C LEU A 170 14.03 -11.29 1.85
N TYR A 171 14.48 -10.22 1.20
CA TYR A 171 15.88 -10.08 0.81
C TYR A 171 16.83 -10.18 2.02
N ASP A 172 16.54 -9.44 3.09
CA ASP A 172 17.38 -9.42 4.28
C ASP A 172 17.39 -10.77 5.01
N ALA A 173 16.28 -11.52 4.96
CA ALA A 173 16.15 -12.86 5.52
C ALA A 173 16.88 -13.94 4.70
N VAL A 174 16.82 -13.86 3.36
CA VAL A 174 17.42 -14.84 2.45
C VAL A 174 18.90 -14.58 2.21
N ARG A 175 19.36 -13.32 2.32
CA ARG A 175 20.76 -12.94 2.09
C ARG A 175 21.76 -13.77 2.90
N PRO A 176 21.58 -14.01 4.21
CA PRO A 176 22.45 -14.90 4.98
C PRO A 176 22.49 -16.33 4.44
N LEU A 177 21.42 -16.85 3.85
CA LEU A 177 21.43 -18.19 3.27
C LEU A 177 22.27 -18.22 2.00
N ILE A 178 22.04 -17.27 1.08
CA ILE A 178 22.72 -17.20 -0.22
C ILE A 178 24.24 -17.13 -0.06
N ILE A 179 24.75 -16.33 0.88
CA ILE A 179 26.21 -16.18 1.07
C ILE A 179 26.91 -17.45 1.60
N HIS A 180 26.16 -18.39 2.17
CA HIS A 180 26.70 -19.66 2.68
C HIS A 180 26.49 -20.82 1.69
N ILE A 181 25.75 -20.61 0.59
CA ILE A 181 25.56 -21.63 -0.45
C ILE A 181 26.85 -21.70 -1.30
N ASN A 182 27.54 -22.83 -1.22
CA ASN A 182 28.78 -23.06 -1.97
C ASN A 182 28.54 -23.69 -3.36
N HIS A 183 27.32 -24.18 -3.63
CA HIS A 183 26.98 -24.89 -4.86
C HIS A 183 26.28 -23.95 -5.85
N VAL A 184 26.89 -23.74 -7.02
CA VAL A 184 26.40 -22.85 -8.07
C VAL A 184 25.07 -23.35 -8.65
N GLU A 185 24.86 -24.67 -8.65
CA GLU A 185 23.62 -25.29 -9.12
C GLU A 185 22.41 -24.81 -8.31
N ILE A 186 22.55 -24.77 -6.98
CA ILE A 186 21.51 -24.28 -6.06
C ILE A 186 21.28 -22.79 -6.30
N LEU A 187 22.34 -21.99 -6.47
CA LEU A 187 22.20 -20.56 -6.75
C LEU A 187 21.45 -20.30 -8.07
N SER A 188 21.71 -21.08 -9.11
CA SER A 188 20.98 -20.98 -10.39
C SER A 188 19.50 -21.31 -10.20
N GLU A 189 19.19 -22.39 -9.49
CA GLU A 189 17.80 -22.80 -9.23
C GLU A 189 17.04 -21.74 -8.41
N LEU A 190 17.67 -21.15 -7.39
CA LEU A 190 17.07 -20.06 -6.62
C LEU A 190 16.83 -18.81 -7.47
N CYS A 191 17.72 -18.50 -8.41
CA CYS A 191 17.53 -17.39 -9.35
C CYS A 191 16.35 -17.64 -10.30
N ASP A 192 16.20 -18.87 -10.78
CA ASP A 192 15.09 -19.23 -11.67
C ASP A 192 13.76 -19.24 -10.90
N ILE A 193 13.73 -19.71 -9.65
CA ILE A 193 12.55 -19.60 -8.76
C ILE A 193 12.17 -18.14 -8.55
N LEU A 194 13.13 -17.26 -8.26
CA LEU A 194 12.85 -15.83 -8.08
C LEU A 194 12.32 -15.18 -9.35
N LYS A 195 12.88 -15.51 -10.52
CA LYS A 195 12.36 -15.02 -11.80
C LYS A 195 10.94 -15.53 -12.03
N ASP A 196 10.67 -16.80 -11.74
CA ASP A 196 9.36 -17.38 -11.96
C ASP A 196 8.30 -16.75 -11.06
N GLU A 197 8.57 -16.61 -9.76
CA GLU A 197 7.64 -16.01 -8.81
C GLU A 197 7.49 -14.49 -9.01
N LEU A 198 8.57 -13.76 -9.33
CA LEU A 198 8.54 -12.29 -9.38
C LEU A 198 8.29 -11.69 -10.77
N LEU A 199 8.62 -12.40 -11.86
CA LEU A 199 8.55 -11.85 -13.23
C LEU A 199 7.45 -12.47 -14.09
N GLN A 200 6.95 -13.67 -13.81
CA GLN A 200 5.89 -14.28 -14.64
C GLN A 200 4.51 -13.63 -14.48
N GLN A 201 4.34 -12.72 -13.51
CA GLN A 201 3.12 -11.91 -13.35
C GLN A 201 3.01 -10.79 -14.42
N ASP A 202 4.11 -10.43 -15.09
CA ASP A 202 4.19 -9.34 -16.08
C ASP A 202 4.07 -9.82 -17.54
N ASP A 203 3.66 -11.07 -17.81
CA ASP A 203 3.46 -11.56 -19.17
C ASP A 203 2.06 -11.19 -19.70
N PRO A 204 1.90 -10.19 -20.61
CA PRO A 204 0.59 -9.80 -21.16
C PRO A 204 -0.06 -10.87 -22.05
N LYS A 205 0.54 -12.05 -22.18
CA LYS A 205 0.10 -13.12 -23.11
C LYS A 205 -0.93 -14.09 -22.53
N LYS A 206 -1.33 -13.99 -21.26
CA LYS A 206 -2.44 -14.81 -20.70
C LYS A 206 -3.81 -14.11 -20.65
N THR A 207 -3.89 -12.80 -20.89
CA THR A 207 -5.17 -12.05 -20.85
C THR A 207 -6.02 -12.19 -22.12
N THR A 208 -5.53 -12.85 -23.18
CA THR A 208 -6.26 -12.98 -24.44
C THR A 208 -7.10 -14.26 -24.58
N ASN A 209 -7.06 -15.20 -23.62
CA ASN A 209 -7.77 -16.48 -23.78
C ASN A 209 -8.94 -16.73 -22.79
N CYS A 210 -9.43 -15.71 -22.10
CA CYS A 210 -10.70 -15.76 -21.36
C CYS A 210 -11.69 -14.72 -21.89
N LYS A 211 -11.92 -14.75 -23.21
CA LYS A 211 -13.13 -14.22 -23.85
C LYS A 211 -13.59 -15.27 -24.85
N HIS A 212 -14.14 -16.37 -24.34
CA HIS A 212 -15.13 -17.23 -24.99
C HIS A 212 -15.28 -18.47 -24.10
N ILE A 213 -16.27 -18.42 -23.21
CA ILE A 213 -17.35 -19.39 -23.01
C ILE A 213 -18.37 -18.69 -22.10
#